data_AF-A0A6A4GII8-F1
#
_entry.id   AF-A0A6A4GII8-F1
#
_cell.length_a   1.000
_cell.length_b   1.000
_cell.length_c   1.000
_cell.angle_alpha   90.00
_cell.angle_beta   90.00
_cell.angle_gamma   90.00
#
_symmetry.space_group_name_H-M   'P 1'
#
loop_
_entity.id
_entity.type
_entity.pdbx_description
1 polymer ?
#
loop_
_entity_poly.entity_id
_entity_poly.type
_entity_poly.pdbx_seq_one_letter_code
_entity_poly.pdbx_strand_id
1 'polypeptide(L)'
;MLHAFIPSLISHFSDRVSALLYQATENSTYLDAAIQSSDFIISHLYNATDGLVHDGISAENNSCSPDAFAQSPIDNGLLMAGLGILASVTQNPTTQQM
;
A
#
# COMPACT_ATOMS: atom_id res chain seq x y z
N MET A 1 -25.49 8.85 7.01
CA MET A 1 -24.07 9.04 7.33
C MET A 1 -23.29 8.13 6.40
N LEU A 2 -22.55 8.69 5.44
CA LEU A 2 -21.78 7.91 4.47
C LEU A 2 -20.56 7.36 5.23
N HIS A 3 -20.51 6.05 5.46
CA HIS A 3 -19.33 5.39 6.01
C HIS A 3 -18.29 5.35 4.89
N ALA A 4 -17.27 6.21 4.97
CA ALA A 4 -16.15 6.18 4.04
C ALA A 4 -15.09 5.21 4.58
N PHE A 5 -15.24 3.94 4.21
CA PHE A 5 -14.25 2.90 4.45
C PHE A 5 -13.36 2.77 3.20
N ILE A 6 -12.05 2.80 3.40
CA ILE A 6 -11.08 2.58 2.33
C ILE A 6 -10.44 1.21 2.57
N PRO A 7 -10.79 0.18 1.76
CA PRO A 7 -10.16 -1.13 1.83
C PRO A 7 -8.69 -1.06 1.43
N SER A 8 -7.83 -1.77 2.17
CA SER A 8 -6.42 -2.02 1.86
C SER A 8 -6.27 -2.57 0.45
N LEU A 9 -7.15 -3.49 0.05
CA LEU A 9 -7.16 -4.14 -1.25
C LEU A 9 -7.11 -3.13 -2.40
N ILE A 10 -7.87 -2.03 -2.31
CA ILE A 10 -7.89 -0.98 -3.33
C ILE A 10 -6.53 -0.28 -3.41
N SER A 11 -5.94 0.03 -2.25
CA SER A 11 -4.63 0.68 -2.16
C SER A 11 -3.51 -0.24 -2.69
N HIS A 12 -3.57 -1.54 -2.36
CA HIS A 12 -2.62 -2.55 -2.83
C HIS A 12 -2.69 -2.76 -4.35
N PHE A 13 -3.90 -2.83 -4.92
CA PHE A 13 -4.04 -2.93 -6.37
C PHE A 13 -3.49 -1.68 -7.07
N SER A 14 -3.72 -0.49 -6.53
CA SER A 14 -3.18 0.76 -7.07
C SER A 14 -1.65 0.77 -7.10
N ASP A 15 -1.00 0.39 -6.00
CA ASP A 15 0.45 0.32 -5.89
C ASP A 15 1.06 -0.65 -6.92
N ARG A 16 0.59 -1.90 -6.92
CA ARG A 16 1.11 -2.95 -7.81
C ARG A 16 0.90 -2.64 -9.29
N VAL A 17 -0.29 -2.15 -9.66
CA VAL A 17 -0.59 -1.81 -11.06
C VAL A 17 0.29 -0.64 -11.51
N SER A 18 0.44 0.39 -10.68
CA SER A 18 1.30 1.54 -10.96
C SER A 18 2.77 1.12 -11.13
N ALA A 19 3.28 0.24 -10.28
CA ALA A 19 4.66 -0.26 -10.38
C ALA A 19 4.90 -1.04 -11.70
N LEU A 20 3.96 -1.91 -12.09
CA LEU A 20 4.03 -2.64 -13.37
C LEU A 20 3.93 -1.71 -14.58
N LEU A 21 3.08 -0.69 -14.52
CA LEU A 21 2.96 0.29 -15.60
C LEU A 21 4.25 1.11 -15.75
N TYR A 22 4.89 1.49 -14.65
CA TYR A 22 6.21 2.12 -14.72
C TYR A 22 7.24 1.17 -15.34
N GLN A 23 7.29 -0.10 -14.91
CA GLN A 23 8.21 -1.08 -15.47
C GLN A 23 8.05 -1.24 -16.99
N ALA A 24 6.82 -1.19 -17.50
CA ALA A 24 6.53 -1.38 -18.92
C ALA A 24 6.72 -0.11 -19.77
N THR A 25 6.66 1.08 -19.17
CA THR A 25 6.56 2.35 -19.92
C THR A 25 7.64 3.38 -19.58
N GLU A 26 8.36 3.19 -18.47
CA GLU A 26 9.29 4.16 -17.89
C GLU A 26 8.68 5.56 -17.65
N ASN A 27 7.35 5.66 -17.59
CA ASN A 27 6.66 6.92 -17.36
C ASN A 27 6.59 7.23 -15.86
N SER A 28 7.23 8.32 -15.44
CA SER A 28 7.32 8.76 -14.05
C SER A 28 5.96 8.94 -13.37
N THR A 29 4.89 9.21 -14.12
CA THR A 29 3.53 9.31 -13.57
C THR A 29 3.13 8.04 -12.82
N TYR A 30 3.48 6.87 -13.36
CA TYR A 30 3.17 5.59 -12.74
C TYR A 30 4.12 5.27 -11.58
N LEU A 31 5.37 5.74 -11.65
CA LEU A 31 6.30 5.64 -10.52
C LEU A 31 5.78 6.45 -9.33
N ASP A 32 5.39 7.71 -9.56
CA ASP A 32 4.87 8.60 -8.52
C ASP A 32 3.59 8.03 -7.88
N ALA A 33 2.70 7.44 -8.70
CA ALA A 33 1.49 6.80 -8.20
C ALA A 33 1.77 5.54 -7.37
N ALA A 34 2.77 4.73 -7.74
CA ALA A 34 3.20 3.58 -6.95
C ALA A 34 3.77 4.03 -5.59
N ILE A 35 4.72 4.99 -5.61
CA ILE A 35 5.33 5.52 -4.38
C ILE A 35 4.26 6.09 -3.45
N GLN A 36 3.35 6.93 -3.94
CA GLN A 36 2.29 7.51 -3.11
C GLN A 36 1.33 6.45 -2.53
N SER A 37 1.03 5.40 -3.30
CA SER A 37 0.18 4.30 -2.83
C SER A 37 0.89 3.48 -1.74
N SER A 38 2.16 3.13 -1.96
CA SER A 38 3.02 2.45 -0.98
C SER A 38 3.14 3.25 0.31
N ASP A 39 3.44 4.56 0.22
CA ASP A 39 3.58 5.46 1.37
C ASP A 39 2.29 5.55 2.18
N PHE A 40 1.13 5.60 1.51
CA PHE A 40 -0.17 5.60 2.18
C PHE A 40 -0.38 4.30 2.97
N ILE A 41 -0.11 3.13 2.36
CA ILE A 41 -0.28 1.83 3.03
C ILE A 41 0.64 1.76 4.25
N ILE A 42 1.92 2.10 4.10
CA ILE A 42 2.89 2.02 5.20
C ILE A 42 2.53 2.99 6.33
N SER A 43 2.05 4.19 6.00
CA SER A 43 1.76 5.23 6.99
C SER A 43 0.44 5.01 7.74
N HIS A 44 -0.52 4.32 7.13
CA HIS A 44 -1.89 4.26 7.64
C HIS A 44 -2.46 2.87 7.85
N LEU A 45 -1.88 1.83 7.22
CA LEU A 45 -2.40 0.47 7.29
C LEU A 45 -1.38 -0.51 7.85
N TYR A 46 -0.08 -0.25 7.74
CA TYR A 46 0.95 -1.10 8.33
C TYR A 46 1.14 -0.80 9.82
N ASN A 47 1.02 -1.83 10.66
CA ASN A 47 1.33 -1.75 12.08
C ASN A 47 2.69 -2.38 12.34
N ALA A 48 3.68 -1.55 12.68
CA ALA A 48 5.04 -2.02 12.97
C ALA A 48 5.13 -2.87 14.26
N THR A 49 4.10 -2.85 15.11
CA THR A 49 4.09 -3.61 16.38
C THR A 49 3.84 -5.10 16.15
N ASP A 50 2.91 -5.43 15.25
CA ASP A 50 2.58 -6.81 14.88
C ASP A 50 3.18 -7.22 13.52
N GLY A 51 3.68 -6.26 12.74
CA GLY A 51 4.26 -6.47 11.42
C GLY A 51 3.21 -6.75 10.35
N LEU A 52 1.95 -6.35 10.57
CA LEU A 52 0.82 -6.68 9.71
C LEU A 52 0.18 -5.44 9.08
N VAL A 53 -0.35 -5.62 7.88
CA VAL A 53 -1.21 -4.65 7.20
C VAL A 53 -2.67 -4.89 7.58
N HIS A 54 -3.36 -3.84 8.02
CA HIS A 54 -4.80 -3.80 8.28
C HIS A 54 -5.60 -3.74 6.97
N ASP A 55 -6.75 -4.42 6.92
CA ASP A 55 -7.63 -4.58 5.75
C ASP A 55 -8.33 -3.26 5.33
N GLY A 56 -8.21 -2.21 6.14
CA GLY A 56 -8.68 -0.90 5.76
C GLY A 56 -8.59 0.13 6.86
N ILE A 57 -9.01 1.33 6.49
CA ILE A 57 -9.03 2.51 7.34
C ILE A 57 -10.42 3.15 7.29
N SER A 58 -10.95 3.53 8.45
CA SER A 58 -12.22 4.23 8.54
C SER A 58 -11.99 5.74 8.63
N ALA A 59 -12.66 6.48 7.75
CA ALA A 59 -12.74 7.94 7.85
C ALA A 59 -13.86 8.41 8.80
N GLU A 60 -14.52 7.49 9.53
CA GLU A 60 -15.51 7.87 10.52
C GLU A 60 -14.93 8.80 11.58
N ASN A 61 -15.69 9.85 11.88
CA ASN A 61 -15.33 10.89 12.84
C ASN A 61 -13.95 11.53 12.57
N ASN A 62 -13.46 11.49 11.32
CA ASN A 62 -12.11 11.91 10.94
C ASN A 62 -11.00 11.20 11.74
N SER A 63 -11.28 10.00 12.23
CA SER A 63 -10.32 9.26 13.07
C SER A 63 -9.18 8.68 12.24
N CYS A 64 -9.44 8.32 10.98
CA CYS A 64 -8.47 7.64 10.12
C CYS A 64 -7.87 6.42 10.84
N SER A 65 -8.70 5.71 11.61
CA SER A 65 -8.26 4.58 12.40
C SER A 65 -8.22 3.33 11.53
N PRO A 66 -7.11 2.56 11.54
CA PRO A 66 -7.07 1.24 10.93
C PRO A 66 -8.12 0.33 11.57
N ASP A 67 -8.73 -0.55 10.77
CA ASP A 67 -9.63 -1.56 11.30
C ASP A 67 -8.81 -2.57 12.13
N ALA A 68 -9.03 -2.57 13.44
CA ALA A 68 -8.31 -3.43 14.38
C ALA A 68 -8.65 -4.93 14.19
N PHE A 69 -9.78 -5.25 13.53
CA PHE A 69 -10.34 -6.61 13.53
C PHE A 69 -10.22 -7.32 12.18
N ALA A 70 -9.86 -6.63 11.11
CA ALA A 70 -9.70 -7.20 9.78
C ALA A 70 -8.22 -7.17 9.40
N GLN A 71 -7.52 -8.28 9.63
CA GLN A 71 -6.14 -8.48 9.18
C GLN A 71 -6.15 -9.70 8.27
N SER A 72 -5.94 -9.49 6.97
CA SER A 72 -5.84 -10.58 6.01
C SER A 72 -4.37 -10.84 5.67
N PRO A 73 -3.89 -12.09 5.71
CA PRO A 73 -2.55 -12.42 5.20
C PRO A 73 -2.33 -11.98 3.74
N ILE A 74 -3.42 -11.81 2.98
CA ILE A 74 -3.39 -11.35 1.59
C ILE A 74 -2.86 -9.92 1.49
N ASP A 75 -3.17 -9.03 2.43
CA ASP A 75 -2.75 -7.63 2.39
C ASP A 75 -1.23 -7.49 2.48
N ASN A 76 -0.62 -8.25 3.40
CA ASN A 76 0.83 -8.34 3.54
C ASN A 76 1.49 -8.88 2.26
N GLY A 77 0.92 -9.94 1.67
CA GLY A 77 1.43 -10.52 0.43
C GLY A 77 1.36 -9.56 -0.75
N LEU A 78 0.29 -8.77 -0.85
CA LEU A 78 0.14 -7.77 -1.92
C LEU A 78 1.08 -6.58 -1.72
N LEU A 79 1.26 -6.08 -0.50
CA LEU A 79 2.23 -5.02 -0.20
C LEU A 79 3.65 -5.47 -0.57
N MET A 80 4.08 -6.65 -0.11
CA MET A 80 5.40 -7.18 -0.45
C MET A 80 5.60 -7.36 -1.97
N ALA A 81 4.55 -7.80 -2.69
CA ALA A 81 4.62 -7.93 -4.14
C ALA A 81 4.78 -6.58 -4.86
N GLY A 82 4.04 -5.55 -4.43
CA GLY A 82 4.16 -4.19 -4.97
C GLY A 82 5.54 -3.58 -4.70
N LEU A 83 5.99 -3.64 -3.45
CA LEU A 83 7.32 -3.17 -3.02
C LEU A 83 8.46 -3.90 -3.75
N GLY A 84 8.37 -5.21 -3.97
CA GLY A 84 9.38 -5.97 -4.71
C GLY A 84 9.55 -5.49 -6.14
N ILE A 85 8.44 -5.17 -6.83
CA ILE A 85 8.48 -4.59 -8.17
C ILE A 85 9.08 -3.18 -8.10
N LEU A 86 8.61 -2.35 -7.18
CA LEU A 86 9.10 -0.97 -7.01
C LEU A 86 10.61 -0.94 -6.71
N ALA A 87 11.11 -1.84 -5.87
CA ALA A 87 12.52 -2.01 -5.58
C ALA A 87 13.33 -2.37 -6.84
N SER A 88 12.79 -3.28 -7.66
CA SER A 88 13.46 -3.73 -8.89
C SER A 88 13.61 -2.62 -9.94
N VAL A 89 12.64 -1.71 -10.01
CA VAL A 89 12.60 -0.64 -11.02
C VAL A 89 13.24 0.67 -10.56
N THR A 90 13.31 0.91 -9.24
CA THR A 90 13.95 2.12 -8.68
C THR A 90 15.39 1.90 -8.24
N GLN A 91 15.81 0.65 -8.05
CA GLN A 91 17.08 0.29 -7.41
C GLN A 91 17.26 0.95 -6.02
N ASN A 92 16.14 1.30 -5.35
CA ASN A 92 16.17 2.00 -4.07
C ASN A 92 16.36 0.99 -2.91
N PRO A 93 17.43 1.12 -2.09
CA PRO A 93 17.72 0.17 -1.01
C PRO A 93 16.68 0.20 0.13
N THR A 94 15.94 1.31 0.29
CA THR A 94 14.91 1.47 1.32
C THR A 94 13.72 0.52 1.10
N THR A 95 13.46 0.16 -0.15
CA THR A 95 12.38 -0.77 -0.55
C THR A 95 12.81 -2.24 -0.44
N GLN A 96 14.11 -2.53 -0.31
CA GLN A 96 14.65 -3.89 -0.17
C GLN A 96 14.75 -4.39 1.27
N GLN A 97 14.46 -3.54 2.26
CA GLN A 97 14.69 -3.82 3.69
C GLN A 97 13.41 -3.94 4.54
N MET A 98 12.23 -3.86 3.92
CA MET A 98 10.96 -4.24 4.54
C MET A 98 10.68 -5.72 4.27
#